data_AF-A0A1M4YLU6-F1
#
_entry.id   AF-A0A1M4YLU6-F1
#
_cell.length_a   1.000
_cell.length_b   1.000
_cell.length_c   1.000
_cell.angle_alpha   90.00
_cell.angle_beta   90.00
_cell.angle_gamma   90.00
#
_symmetry.space_group_name_H-M   'P 1'
#
loop_
_entity.id
_entity.type
_entity.pdbx_description
1 polymer ?
#
loop_
_entity_poly.entity_id
_entity_poly.type
_entity_poly.pdbx_seq_one_letter_code
_entity_poly.pdbx_strand_id
1 'polypeptide(L)'
;MCLIVKDWVQEVLSLGAIELRGFAKLQAVMKEKGFGFPEMYEVGDGLTGYQLLEQLAIQQDDVEAIMVNGSVCSLSYFIKPGDRVAILPPGTPGPYRVILGIVGKKDQ
;
A
#
# COMPACT_ATOMS: atom_id res chain seq x y z
N MET A 1 6.40 -29.44 -6.42
CA MET A 1 6.01 -28.36 -5.49
C MET A 1 6.44 -26.95 -5.95
N CYS A 2 6.73 -26.73 -7.25
CA CYS A 2 7.18 -25.42 -7.77
C CYS A 2 6.25 -24.84 -8.86
N LEU A 3 5.45 -25.67 -9.53
CA LEU A 3 4.53 -25.22 -10.59
C LEU A 3 3.28 -24.54 -10.01
N ILE A 4 2.68 -25.12 -8.96
CA ILE A 4 1.47 -24.57 -8.30
C ILE A 4 1.67 -23.14 -7.78
N VAL A 5 2.86 -22.84 -7.24
CA VAL A 5 3.17 -21.48 -6.73
C VAL A 5 3.33 -20.49 -7.88
N LYS A 6 3.87 -20.92 -9.03
CA LYS A 6 4.03 -20.06 -10.21
C LYS A 6 2.69 -19.78 -10.87
N ASP A 7 1.81 -20.77 -10.95
CA ASP A 7 0.48 -20.64 -11.54
C ASP A 7 -0.40 -19.70 -10.70
N TRP A 8 -0.37 -19.82 -9.36
CA TRP A 8 -1.09 -18.92 -8.46
C TRP A 8 -0.56 -17.48 -8.52
N VAL A 9 0.77 -17.29 -8.59
CA VAL A 9 1.35 -15.95 -8.77
C VAL A 9 0.97 -15.34 -10.12
N GLN A 10 0.93 -16.13 -11.20
CA GLN A 10 0.48 -15.64 -12.51
C GLN A 10 -1.02 -15.31 -12.53
N GLU A 11 -1.85 -16.11 -11.85
CA GLU A 11 -3.29 -15.88 -11.71
C GLU A 11 -3.57 -14.60 -10.89
N VAL A 12 -2.86 -14.40 -9.77
CA VAL A 12 -2.92 -13.17 -8.95
C VAL A 12 -2.42 -11.95 -9.73
N LEU A 13 -1.37 -12.09 -10.54
CA LEU A 13 -0.93 -11.03 -11.45
C LEU A 13 -1.97 -10.74 -12.55
N SER A 14 -2.80 -11.72 -12.94
CA SER A 14 -3.93 -11.51 -13.86
C SER A 14 -5.17 -10.93 -13.18
N LEU A 15 -5.31 -11.06 -11.86
CA LEU A 15 -6.44 -10.59 -11.04
C LEU A 15 -6.36 -9.11 -10.62
N GLY A 16 -5.45 -8.35 -11.20
CA GLY A 16 -5.35 -6.93 -10.89
C GLY A 16 -4.82 -6.67 -9.48
N ALA A 17 -3.65 -7.21 -9.14
CA ALA A 17 -3.03 -7.10 -7.82
C ALA A 17 -1.95 -5.99 -7.73
N ILE A 18 -1.60 -5.58 -6.51
CA ILE A 18 -0.51 -4.66 -6.16
C ILE A 18 0.55 -5.34 -5.29
N GLU A 19 1.76 -4.78 -5.25
CA GLU A 19 2.73 -5.07 -4.17
C GLU A 19 2.43 -4.15 -2.98
N LEU A 20 1.93 -4.70 -1.88
CA LEU A 20 1.58 -3.96 -0.66
C LEU A 20 2.65 -4.10 0.42
N ARG A 21 2.96 -2.98 1.09
CA ARG A 21 3.93 -2.89 2.19
C ARG A 21 3.41 -2.03 3.34
N GLY A 22 3.69 -2.43 4.57
CA GLY A 22 3.62 -1.53 5.73
C GLY A 22 4.97 -0.89 6.02
N PHE A 23 5.00 0.38 6.45
CA PHE A 23 6.22 1.00 6.96
C PHE A 23 6.16 1.27 8.46
N ALA A 24 7.33 1.23 9.11
CA ALA A 24 7.50 1.43 10.54
C ALA A 24 6.49 0.60 11.37
N LYS A 25 5.70 1.22 12.26
CA LYS A 25 4.73 0.52 13.12
C LYS A 25 3.68 -0.27 12.32
N LEU A 26 3.33 0.18 11.11
CA LEU A 26 2.33 -0.48 10.28
C LEU A 26 2.84 -1.82 9.73
N GLN A 27 4.16 -2.02 9.60
CA GLN A 27 4.68 -3.32 9.21
C GLN A 27 4.42 -4.40 10.27
N ALA A 28 4.47 -4.03 11.56
CA ALA A 28 4.10 -4.95 12.63
C ALA A 28 2.60 -5.30 12.56
N VAL A 29 1.74 -4.30 12.36
CA VAL A 29 0.29 -4.50 12.17
C VAL A 29 -0.01 -5.43 10.99
N MET A 30 0.66 -5.23 9.85
CA MET A 30 0.53 -6.10 8.68
C MET A 30 0.94 -7.54 9.00
N LYS A 31 2.08 -7.72 9.68
CA LYS A 31 2.57 -9.04 10.09
C LYS A 31 1.62 -9.74 11.06
N GLU A 32 1.06 -9.02 12.03
CA GLU A 32 0.07 -9.55 12.99
C GLU A 32 -1.21 -10.03 12.30
N LYS A 33 -1.59 -9.39 11.20
CA LYS A 33 -2.71 -9.80 10.32
C LYS A 33 -2.34 -10.96 9.37
N GLY A 34 -1.09 -11.43 9.38
CA GLY A 34 -0.63 -12.55 8.57
C GLY A 34 -0.09 -12.20 7.19
N PHE A 35 0.06 -10.91 6.87
CA PHE A 35 0.60 -10.47 5.58
C PHE A 35 2.13 -10.59 5.50
N GLY A 36 2.64 -10.81 4.30
CA GLY A 36 4.06 -10.83 3.95
C GLY A 36 4.71 -9.45 3.85
N PHE A 37 5.92 -9.42 3.26
CA PHE A 37 6.66 -8.19 2.98
C PHE A 37 7.60 -8.34 1.76
N PRO A 38 7.20 -7.89 0.55
CA PRO A 38 5.87 -7.36 0.21
C PRO A 38 4.79 -8.46 0.25
N GLU A 39 3.53 -8.03 0.37
CA GLU A 39 2.35 -8.86 0.15
C GLU A 39 1.79 -8.59 -1.24
N MET A 40 1.34 -9.63 -1.96
CA MET A 40 0.56 -9.43 -3.18
C MET A 40 -0.91 -9.29 -2.79
N TYR A 41 -1.50 -8.12 -3.01
CA TYR A 41 -2.85 -7.81 -2.58
C TYR A 41 -3.76 -7.54 -3.79
N GLU A 42 -4.88 -8.24 -3.89
CA GLU A 42 -5.83 -8.09 -5.00
C GLU A 42 -6.61 -6.77 -4.89
N VAL A 43 -6.70 -6.01 -5.98
CA VAL A 43 -7.45 -4.75 -6.03
C VAL A 43 -8.45 -4.67 -7.19
N GLY A 44 -8.61 -5.75 -7.98
CA GLY A 44 -9.49 -5.77 -9.15
C GLY A 44 -9.08 -4.69 -10.17
N ASP A 45 -10.03 -3.82 -10.53
CA ASP A 45 -9.76 -2.70 -11.46
C ASP A 45 -9.03 -1.50 -10.80
N GLY A 46 -8.77 -1.58 -9.49
CA GLY A 46 -8.14 -0.53 -8.69
C GLY A 46 -9.06 0.03 -7.60
N LEU A 47 -8.47 0.80 -6.68
CA LEU A 47 -9.16 1.38 -5.53
C LEU A 47 -8.42 2.59 -4.98
N THR A 48 -9.08 3.41 -4.16
CA THR A 48 -8.41 4.51 -3.45
C THR A 48 -7.66 4.01 -2.21
N GLY A 49 -6.70 4.79 -1.72
CA GLY A 49 -6.07 4.52 -0.42
C GLY A 49 -7.08 4.35 0.73
N TYR A 50 -8.16 5.13 0.75
CA TYR A 50 -9.23 4.98 1.75
C TYR A 50 -9.90 3.59 1.70
N GLN A 51 -10.25 3.13 0.49
CA GLN A 51 -10.84 1.81 0.29
C GLN A 51 -9.84 0.69 0.65
N LEU A 52 -8.55 0.88 0.35
CA LEU A 52 -7.51 -0.07 0.75
C LEU A 52 -7.47 -0.24 2.27
N LEU A 53 -7.47 0.85 3.03
CA LEU A 53 -7.44 0.81 4.49
C LEU A 53 -8.68 0.15 5.08
N GLU A 54 -9.85 0.40 4.49
CA GLU A 54 -11.10 -0.27 4.86
C GLU A 54 -11.00 -1.78 4.68
N GLN A 55 -10.55 -2.25 3.51
CA GLN A 55 -10.41 -3.69 3.23
C GLN A 55 -9.35 -4.37 4.12
N LEU A 56 -8.28 -3.66 4.47
CA LEU A 56 -7.24 -4.15 5.39
C LEU A 56 -7.67 -4.08 6.86
N ALA A 57 -8.82 -3.45 7.17
CA ALA A 57 -9.28 -3.11 8.51
C ALA A 57 -8.17 -2.40 9.32
N ILE A 58 -7.61 -1.34 8.73
CA ILE A 58 -6.65 -0.42 9.35
C ILE A 58 -7.34 0.93 9.56
N GLN A 59 -7.19 1.52 10.74
CA GLN A 59 -7.80 2.81 11.03
C GLN A 59 -7.15 3.91 10.19
N GLN A 60 -7.97 4.82 9.66
CA GLN A 60 -7.47 5.91 8.82
C GLN A 60 -6.50 6.82 9.60
N ASP A 61 -6.75 7.06 10.88
CA ASP A 61 -5.89 7.90 11.74
C ASP A 61 -4.50 7.28 12.00
N ASP A 62 -4.32 5.97 11.75
CA ASP A 62 -3.01 5.32 11.82
C ASP A 62 -2.16 5.54 10.57
N VAL A 63 -2.72 6.14 9.50
CA VAL A 63 -2.08 6.31 8.19
C VAL A 63 -2.19 7.76 7.73
N GLU A 64 -1.03 8.39 7.50
CA GLU A 64 -0.96 9.79 7.05
C GLU A 64 -1.06 9.93 5.52
N ALA A 65 -0.50 8.96 4.80
CA ALA A 65 -0.40 8.95 3.36
C ALA A 65 -0.12 7.53 2.84
N ILE A 66 -0.25 7.36 1.54
CA ILE A 66 0.28 6.20 0.81
C ILE A 66 1.48 6.63 -0.03
N MET A 67 2.35 5.68 -0.32
CA MET A 67 3.41 5.85 -1.30
C MET A 67 3.14 4.90 -2.46
N VAL A 68 2.97 5.45 -3.66
CA VAL A 68 2.72 4.70 -4.89
C VAL A 68 3.91 4.88 -5.81
N ASN A 69 4.58 3.78 -6.16
CA ASN A 69 5.75 3.75 -7.04
C ASN A 69 6.85 4.75 -6.63
N GLY A 70 7.06 4.90 -5.32
CA GLY A 70 8.08 5.79 -4.74
C GLY A 70 7.64 7.25 -4.57
N SER A 71 6.43 7.63 -4.97
CA SER A 71 5.87 8.96 -4.76
C SER A 71 4.85 8.95 -3.63
N VAL A 72 4.92 9.93 -2.72
CA VAL A 72 3.88 10.10 -1.69
C VAL A 72 2.62 10.71 -2.30
N CYS A 73 1.49 10.05 -2.04
CA CYS A 73 0.15 10.40 -2.50
C CYS A 73 -0.82 10.46 -1.32
N SER A 74 -1.91 11.21 -1.47
CA SER A 74 -2.99 11.20 -0.47
C SER A 74 -3.79 9.90 -0.49
N LEU A 75 -4.62 9.70 0.54
CA LEU A 75 -5.49 8.51 0.62
C LEU A 75 -6.61 8.51 -0.42
N SER A 76 -6.91 9.64 -1.07
CA SER A 76 -7.87 9.68 -2.18
C SER A 76 -7.26 9.24 -3.52
N TYR A 77 -5.93 9.15 -3.62
CA TYR A 77 -5.26 8.74 -4.85
C TYR A 77 -5.69 7.33 -5.29
N PHE A 78 -6.00 7.18 -6.58
CA PHE A 78 -6.44 5.92 -7.18
C PHE A 78 -5.26 5.00 -7.50
N ILE A 79 -5.18 3.90 -6.77
CA ILE A 79 -4.21 2.81 -6.92
C ILE A 79 -4.67 1.88 -8.04
N LYS A 80 -3.74 1.50 -8.91
CA LYS A 80 -4.00 0.59 -10.03
C LYS A 80 -3.29 -0.75 -9.84
N PRO A 81 -3.80 -1.82 -10.45
CA PRO A 81 -3.03 -3.05 -10.61
C PRO A 81 -1.59 -2.82 -11.09
N GLY A 82 -0.67 -3.58 -10.52
CA GLY A 82 0.77 -3.49 -10.79
C GLY A 82 1.51 -2.42 -9.99
N ASP A 83 0.81 -1.54 -9.27
CA ASP A 83 1.44 -0.54 -8.44
C ASP A 83 2.19 -1.15 -7.25
N ARG A 84 3.29 -0.49 -6.87
CA ARG A 84 3.99 -0.74 -5.60
C ARG A 84 3.50 0.26 -4.58
N VAL A 85 2.76 -0.22 -3.59
CA VAL A 85 2.04 0.60 -2.62
C VAL A 85 2.56 0.37 -1.21
N ALA A 86 2.76 1.46 -0.49
CA ALA A 86 3.14 1.45 0.90
C ALA A 86 2.22 2.34 1.73
N ILE A 87 1.74 1.84 2.87
CA ILE A 87 1.01 2.63 3.86
C ILE A 87 2.00 3.27 4.85
N LEU A 88 1.87 4.59 5.06
CA LEU A 88 2.80 5.38 5.86
C LEU A 88 2.12 5.88 7.14
N PRO A 89 2.68 5.60 8.34
CA PRO A 89 2.11 6.14 9.57
C PRO A 89 2.42 7.64 9.74
N PRO A 90 1.67 8.35 10.59
CA PRO A 90 2.01 9.72 10.94
C PRO A 90 3.34 9.80 11.71
N GLY A 91 3.93 11.01 11.74
CA GLY A 91 5.06 11.32 12.61
C GLY A 91 6.41 11.53 11.90
N THR A 92 6.44 11.60 10.57
CA THR A 92 7.65 12.04 9.85
C THR A 92 8.10 13.43 10.33
N PRO A 93 9.36 13.66 10.74
CA PRO A 93 9.78 14.98 11.22
C PRO A 93 9.81 16.05 10.11
N GLY A 94 9.62 17.32 10.49
CA GLY A 94 9.35 18.45 9.59
C GLY A 94 10.18 18.53 8.30
N PRO A 95 11.53 18.58 8.37
CA PRO A 95 12.36 18.66 7.16
C PRO A 95 12.15 17.50 6.19
N TYR A 96 11.98 16.28 6.73
CA TYR A 96 11.75 15.09 5.91
C TYR A 96 10.38 15.09 5.25
N ARG A 97 9.37 15.75 5.84
CA ARG A 97 8.04 15.88 5.22
C ARG A 97 8.11 16.62 3.89
N VAL A 98 8.96 17.64 3.79
CA VAL A 98 9.17 18.39 2.54
C VAL A 98 9.93 17.53 1.53
N ILE A 99 11.04 16.92 1.95
CA ILE A 99 11.87 16.08 1.07
C ILE A 99 11.10 14.89 0.50
N LEU A 100 10.23 14.28 1.30
CA LEU A 100 9.43 13.12 0.91
C LEU A 100 8.13 13.50 0.16
N GLY A 101 7.82 14.79 0.04
CA GLY A 101 6.61 15.25 -0.65
C GLY A 101 5.31 15.10 0.15
N ILE A 102 5.37 14.89 1.48
CA ILE A 102 4.19 14.77 2.35
C ILE A 102 3.40 16.09 2.41
N VAL A 103 4.09 17.24 2.44
CA VAL A 103 3.47 18.58 2.52
C VAL A 103 2.74 18.97 1.23
N GLY A 104 3.04 18.30 0.11
CA GLY A 104 2.42 18.54 -1.21
C GLY A 104 2.00 17.23 -1.87
N LYS A 105 1.49 16.29 -1.07
CA LYS A 105 1.08 14.96 -1.54
C LYS A 105 0.12 15.11 -2.73
N LYS A 106 0.31 14.27 -3.75
CA LYS A 106 -0.53 14.33 -4.94
C LYS A 106 -1.96 13.95 -4.58
N ASP A 107 -2.87 14.86 -4.88
CA ASP A 107 -4.30 14.60 -4.96
C ASP A 107 -4.65 14.38 -6.43
N GLN A 108 -5.42 13.34 -6.73
CA GLN A 108 -5.94 13.09 -8.06
C GLN A 108 -7.33 12.49 -7.97
#